data_AF-A0A086L3T9-F1
#
_entry.id   AF-A0A086L3T9-F1
#
_cell.length_a   1.000
_cell.length_b   1.000
_cell.length_c   1.000
_cell.angle_alpha   90.00
_cell.angle_beta   90.00
_cell.angle_gamma   90.00
#
_symmetry.space_group_name_H-M   'P 1'
#
loop_
_entity.id
_entity.type
_entity.pdbx_description
1 polymer ?
#
loop_
_entity_poly.entity_id
_entity_poly.type
_entity_poly.pdbx_seq_one_letter_code
_entity_poly.pdbx_strand_id
1 'polypeptide(L)'
;MNRLAGGTGVVFFLQIIGGNVVTARQAKSLIDAGVDGLRIGMGSGSICTTQVVCAVGRAQATAVYHVCKYAREHGDLPCIADGGIQNSGHVMKALALGANAVMMGSMLAGTEEAPGEYYFHNGVRVKTYRGMGSLDAMRAGTRRTASPPARGLRSPEASPSTAASSGGASRASALSEASPSAKSEASRTSTSTGSAARYFAENQTIRVAQGVSGCVVDKGTVMQLIPYVIQGVKHGMQDIGARTLRDLHAQLVGGELRFDVRSGAAQREGDVHDLHSFERKLYA
;
A
#
# COMPACT_ATOMS: atom_id res chain seq x y z
N MET A 1 4.05 18.79 16.97
CA MET A 1 2.82 18.21 17.59
C MET A 1 1.62 18.68 16.80
N ASN A 2 0.96 17.77 16.08
CA ASN A 2 -0.09 18.06 15.11
C ASN A 2 -1.40 18.43 15.82
N ARG A 3 -1.69 19.73 15.92
CA ARG A 3 -2.95 20.25 16.46
C ARG A 3 -3.93 20.48 15.32
N LEU A 4 -5.05 19.77 15.32
CA LEU A 4 -6.24 20.18 14.57
C LEU A 4 -7.13 20.95 15.56
N ALA A 5 -7.33 22.24 15.31
CA ALA A 5 -8.18 23.07 16.14
C ALA A 5 -9.66 22.72 15.86
N GLY A 6 -10.24 21.87 16.69
CA GLY A 6 -11.69 21.75 16.83
C GLY A 6 -12.19 22.86 17.75
N GLY A 7 -13.22 23.61 17.34
CA GLY A 7 -13.75 24.80 18.02
C GLY A 7 -14.39 24.59 19.40
N THR A 8 -14.06 23.52 20.12
CA THR A 8 -14.69 23.14 21.38
C THR A 8 -13.66 22.63 22.40
N GLY A 9 -12.53 23.30 22.63
CA GLY A 9 -11.64 23.11 23.80
C GLY A 9 -11.04 21.70 24.05
N VAL A 10 -11.41 20.68 23.28
CA VAL A 10 -10.90 19.32 23.32
C VAL A 10 -9.86 19.21 22.22
N VAL A 11 -8.59 19.08 22.62
CA VAL A 11 -7.49 18.88 21.68
C VAL A 11 -7.48 17.41 21.27
N PHE A 12 -8.03 17.09 20.10
CA PHE A 12 -7.86 15.78 19.48
C PHE A 12 -6.48 15.72 18.81
N PHE A 13 -5.60 14.87 19.31
CA PHE A 13 -4.33 14.57 18.65
C PHE A 13 -4.56 13.47 17.61
N LEU A 14 -4.48 13.84 16.33
CA LEU A 14 -4.47 12.85 15.26
C LEU A 14 -3.12 12.12 15.26
N GLN A 15 -3.16 10.81 15.48
CA GLN A 15 -1.97 9.95 15.43
C GLN A 15 -1.51 9.75 13.98
N ILE A 16 -0.21 9.92 13.71
CA ILE A 16 0.38 9.89 12.38
C ILE A 16 1.40 8.75 12.27
N ILE A 17 1.19 7.86 11.31
CA ILE A 17 2.18 6.86 10.89
C ILE A 17 2.98 7.43 9.72
N GLY A 18 4.27 7.67 9.92
CA GLY A 18 5.20 8.13 8.89
C GLY A 18 5.85 6.98 8.14
N GLY A 19 6.03 7.12 6.83
CA GLY A 19 6.75 6.13 6.03
C GLY A 19 6.52 6.26 4.52
N ASN A 20 7.07 5.35 3.71
CA ASN A 20 7.88 4.21 4.15
C ASN A 20 9.38 4.57 4.33
N VAL A 21 10.05 3.91 5.26
CA VAL A 21 11.51 4.05 5.49
C VAL A 21 12.21 2.69 5.49
N VAL A 22 13.51 2.66 5.18
CA VAL A 22 14.33 1.43 5.26
C VAL A 22 15.68 1.63 5.96
N THR A 23 15.97 2.84 6.43
CA THR A 23 17.22 3.21 7.12
C THR A 23 16.98 4.04 8.37
N ALA A 24 17.91 3.97 9.33
CA ALA A 24 17.87 4.78 10.55
C ALA A 24 17.87 6.30 10.26
N ARG A 25 18.60 6.73 9.22
CA ARG A 25 18.63 8.15 8.81
C ARG A 25 17.25 8.65 8.38
N GLN A 26 16.53 7.87 7.57
CA GLN A 26 15.17 8.21 7.16
C GLN A 26 14.20 8.20 8.35
N ALA A 27 14.35 7.21 9.25
CA ALA A 27 13.56 7.13 10.48
C ALA A 27 13.77 8.38 11.36
N LYS A 28 15.02 8.83 11.55
CA LYS A 28 15.35 10.06 12.26
C LYS A 28 14.56 11.24 11.72
N SER A 29 14.59 11.45 10.41
CA SER A 29 13.88 12.58 9.78
C SER A 29 12.38 12.60 10.07
N LEU A 30 11.74 11.42 10.12
CA LEU A 30 10.31 11.33 10.45
C LEU A 30 10.04 11.47 11.96
N ILE A 31 10.90 10.89 12.81
CA ILE A 31 10.81 11.03 14.26
C ILE A 31 10.97 12.51 14.66
N ASP A 32 11.97 13.21 14.11
CA ASP A 32 12.19 14.64 14.34
C ASP A 32 10.99 15.49 13.89
N ALA A 33 10.29 15.05 12.83
CA ALA A 33 9.06 15.70 12.35
C ALA A 33 7.85 15.45 13.27
N GLY A 34 7.97 14.55 14.25
CA GLY A 34 6.94 14.26 15.26
C GLY A 34 5.87 13.29 14.79
N VAL A 35 6.24 12.24 14.04
CA VAL A 35 5.33 11.11 13.77
C VAL A 35 5.13 10.27 15.03
N ASP A 36 3.99 9.59 15.14
CA ASP A 36 3.65 8.72 16.29
C ASP A 36 3.97 7.24 16.03
N GLY A 37 4.31 6.88 14.80
CA GLY A 37 4.73 5.54 14.43
C GLY A 37 5.41 5.51 13.07
N LEU A 38 6.13 4.42 12.78
CA LEU A 38 6.87 4.25 11.53
C LEU A 38 6.36 3.06 10.72
N ARG A 39 6.27 3.24 9.40
CA ARG A 39 6.02 2.18 8.43
C ARG A 39 7.32 1.83 7.68
N ILE A 40 7.74 0.57 7.75
CA ILE A 40 9.05 0.11 7.30
C ILE A 40 8.91 -0.81 6.08
N GLY A 41 9.60 -0.48 4.99
CA GLY A 41 9.72 -1.38 3.84
C GLY A 41 9.76 -0.64 2.50
N MET A 42 10.65 -1.08 1.59
CA MET A 42 10.76 -0.52 0.25
C MET A 42 11.22 -1.61 -0.73
N GLY A 43 10.36 -1.95 -1.69
CA GLY A 43 10.64 -2.96 -2.70
C GLY A 43 10.42 -4.41 -2.27
N SER A 44 10.01 -4.68 -1.02
CA SER A 44 9.82 -6.02 -0.47
C SER A 44 8.43 -6.63 -0.71
N GLY A 45 7.46 -5.83 -1.18
CA GLY A 45 6.11 -6.29 -1.49
C GLY A 45 6.10 -7.27 -2.68
N SER A 46 5.24 -8.29 -2.62
CA SER A 46 5.13 -9.38 -3.62
C SER A 46 4.80 -8.94 -5.06
N ILE A 47 4.33 -7.71 -5.21
CA ILE A 47 3.89 -7.05 -6.45
C ILE A 47 4.71 -5.80 -6.77
N CYS A 48 5.75 -5.52 -5.98
CA CYS A 48 6.57 -4.32 -6.12
C CYS A 48 7.80 -4.64 -6.97
N THR A 49 8.12 -3.74 -7.90
CA THR A 49 9.30 -3.86 -8.78
C THR A 49 10.32 -2.75 -8.53
N THR A 50 10.14 -1.92 -7.49
CA THR A 50 11.01 -0.77 -7.18
C THR A 50 12.49 -1.15 -7.08
N GLN A 51 12.86 -2.28 -6.49
CA GLN A 51 14.26 -2.70 -6.42
C GLN A 51 14.86 -3.01 -7.79
N VAL A 52 14.07 -3.56 -8.72
CA VAL A 52 14.51 -3.88 -10.08
C VAL A 52 14.54 -2.61 -10.95
N VAL A 53 13.46 -1.83 -10.91
CA VAL A 53 13.25 -0.69 -11.81
C VAL A 53 14.02 0.55 -11.37
N CYS A 54 14.11 0.79 -10.06
CA CYS A 54 14.76 1.98 -9.51
C CYS A 54 16.12 1.68 -8.87
N ALA A 55 16.56 0.42 -8.80
CA ALA A 55 17.77 -0.01 -8.10
C ALA A 55 17.84 0.42 -6.62
N VAL A 56 16.70 0.70 -6.00
CA VAL A 56 16.59 1.22 -4.64
C VAL A 56 15.65 0.36 -3.81
N GLY A 57 16.10 0.00 -2.61
CA GLY A 57 15.33 -0.72 -1.61
C GLY A 57 16.26 -1.31 -0.55
N ARG A 58 15.74 -2.21 0.27
CA ARG A 58 16.53 -2.95 1.27
C ARG A 58 15.89 -4.28 1.58
N ALA A 59 16.70 -5.28 1.91
CA ALA A 59 16.21 -6.54 2.46
C ALA A 59 15.35 -6.27 3.70
N GLN A 60 14.13 -6.81 3.72
CA GLN A 60 13.09 -6.40 4.68
C GLN A 60 13.49 -6.69 6.14
N ALA A 61 14.04 -7.87 6.44
CA ALA A 61 14.47 -8.23 7.79
C ALA A 61 15.52 -7.24 8.33
N THR A 62 16.52 -6.91 7.52
CA THR A 62 17.55 -5.93 7.85
C THR A 62 16.97 -4.53 8.02
N ALA A 63 16.05 -4.11 7.16
CA ALA A 63 15.37 -2.81 7.28
C ALA A 63 14.59 -2.71 8.60
N VAL A 64 13.78 -3.72 8.91
CA VAL A 64 13.01 -3.81 10.16
C VAL A 64 13.94 -3.73 11.37
N TYR A 65 14.95 -4.60 11.45
CA TYR A 65 15.87 -4.63 12.59
C TYR A 65 16.52 -3.27 12.87
N HIS A 66 17.14 -2.65 11.86
CA HIS A 66 17.86 -1.40 12.06
C HIS A 66 16.95 -0.20 12.32
N VAL A 67 15.77 -0.15 11.68
CA VAL A 67 14.83 0.96 11.91
C VAL A 67 14.16 0.82 13.28
N CYS A 68 13.72 -0.39 13.66
CA CYS A 68 13.10 -0.62 14.97
C CYS A 68 14.09 -0.37 16.11
N LYS A 69 15.36 -0.78 15.95
CA LYS A 69 16.42 -0.45 16.92
C LYS A 69 16.54 1.06 17.12
N TYR A 70 16.66 1.81 16.02
CA TYR A 70 16.78 3.27 16.08
C TYR A 70 15.55 3.94 16.70
N ALA A 71 14.35 3.54 16.26
CA ALA A 71 13.09 4.09 16.74
C ALA A 71 12.89 3.89 18.24
N ARG A 72 13.29 2.73 18.77
CA ARG A 72 13.26 2.44 20.20
C ARG A 72 14.23 3.30 21.00
N GLU A 73 15.46 3.44 20.52
CA GLU A 73 16.51 4.20 21.21
C GLU A 73 16.26 5.72 21.23
N HIS A 74 15.57 6.27 20.22
CA HIS A 74 15.50 7.72 20.01
C HIS A 74 14.11 8.33 20.11
N GLY A 75 13.05 7.53 20.10
CA GLY A 75 11.69 8.06 20.21
C GLY A 75 10.69 7.15 20.92
N ASP A 76 11.02 5.89 21.17
CA ASP A 76 10.10 4.88 21.69
C ASP A 76 8.82 4.74 20.83
N LEU A 77 8.99 4.83 19.50
CA LEU A 77 7.87 4.76 18.54
C LEU A 77 7.58 3.31 18.08
N PRO A 78 6.29 2.94 17.94
CA PRO A 78 5.91 1.68 17.33
C PRO A 78 6.27 1.65 15.84
N CYS A 79 6.72 0.47 15.39
CA CYS A 79 7.13 0.21 14.03
C CYS A 79 6.28 -0.87 13.37
N ILE A 80 5.89 -0.65 12.11
CA ILE A 80 5.10 -1.57 11.29
C ILE A 80 5.98 -2.14 10.19
N ALA A 81 6.19 -3.45 10.16
CA ALA A 81 6.87 -4.13 9.07
C ALA A 81 5.91 -4.34 7.88
N ASP A 82 6.17 -3.67 6.76
CA ASP A 82 5.30 -3.64 5.59
C ASP A 82 5.96 -4.27 4.36
N GLY A 83 5.34 -5.35 3.86
CA GLY A 83 5.81 -6.10 2.70
C GLY A 83 6.61 -7.36 3.04
N GLY A 84 6.62 -8.33 2.11
CA GLY A 84 7.37 -9.59 2.23
C GLY A 84 6.75 -10.66 3.14
N ILE A 85 5.60 -10.40 3.78
CA ILE A 85 4.92 -11.36 4.65
C ILE A 85 4.08 -12.32 3.81
N GLN A 86 4.37 -13.63 3.92
CA GLN A 86 3.70 -14.69 3.14
C GLN A 86 3.05 -15.75 4.02
N ASN A 87 3.51 -15.91 5.26
CA ASN A 87 3.05 -16.92 6.21
C ASN A 87 3.22 -16.39 7.65
N SER A 88 2.65 -17.10 8.63
CA SER A 88 2.75 -16.78 10.06
C SER A 88 4.20 -16.75 10.57
N GLY A 89 5.09 -17.58 10.03
CA GLY A 89 6.52 -17.54 10.35
C GLY A 89 7.20 -16.23 9.98
N HIS A 90 6.80 -15.59 8.87
CA HIS A 90 7.31 -14.26 8.49
C HIS A 90 6.80 -13.18 9.46
N VAL A 91 5.55 -13.30 9.92
CA VAL A 91 4.99 -12.42 10.97
C VAL A 91 5.83 -12.55 12.24
N MET A 92 6.05 -13.78 12.72
CA MET A 92 6.83 -14.05 13.92
C MET A 92 8.26 -13.49 13.79
N LYS A 93 8.95 -13.71 12.67
CA LYS A 93 10.28 -13.15 12.40
C LYS A 93 10.28 -11.62 12.43
N ALA A 94 9.29 -10.96 11.83
CA ALA A 94 9.21 -9.49 11.84
C ALA A 94 9.02 -8.95 13.26
N LEU A 95 8.16 -9.58 14.07
CA LEU A 95 7.95 -9.21 15.47
C LEU A 95 9.22 -9.45 16.31
N ALA A 96 9.88 -10.60 16.12
CA ALA A 96 11.13 -10.95 16.79
C ALA A 96 12.30 -10.03 16.43
N LEU A 97 12.29 -9.43 15.23
CA LEU A 97 13.27 -8.41 14.82
C LEU A 97 12.94 -7.01 15.34
N GLY A 98 11.87 -6.86 16.13
CA GLY A 98 11.54 -5.62 16.85
C GLY A 98 10.36 -4.82 16.29
N ALA A 99 9.63 -5.32 15.28
CA ALA A 99 8.39 -4.68 14.84
C ALA A 99 7.27 -4.85 15.88
N ASN A 100 6.37 -3.87 15.98
CA ASN A 100 5.19 -3.91 16.85
C ASN A 100 3.96 -4.47 16.14
N ALA A 101 3.92 -4.30 14.82
CA ALA A 101 2.87 -4.84 13.96
C ALA A 101 3.42 -5.17 12.57
N VAL A 102 2.64 -5.91 11.79
CA VAL A 102 2.93 -6.21 10.39
C VAL A 102 1.80 -5.71 9.51
N MET A 103 2.15 -5.26 8.30
CA MET A 103 1.19 -4.92 7.25
C MET A 103 1.28 -5.97 6.14
N MET A 104 0.11 -6.51 5.78
CA MET A 104 0.00 -7.64 4.86
C MET A 104 -0.83 -7.26 3.64
N GLY A 105 -0.23 -7.35 2.46
CA GLY A 105 -0.92 -7.18 1.18
C GLY A 105 -1.37 -8.52 0.61
N SER A 106 -0.45 -9.28 0.04
CA SER A 106 -0.77 -10.53 -0.67
C SER A 106 -1.47 -11.57 0.19
N MET A 107 -1.20 -11.66 1.49
CA MET A 107 -1.92 -12.60 2.36
C MET A 107 -3.42 -12.32 2.41
N LEU A 108 -3.84 -11.04 2.33
CA LEU A 108 -5.24 -10.63 2.46
C LEU A 108 -5.93 -10.38 1.11
N ALA A 109 -5.20 -10.20 0.01
CA ALA A 109 -5.78 -9.78 -1.27
C ALA A 109 -6.78 -10.76 -1.91
N GLY A 110 -6.74 -12.05 -1.53
CA GLY A 110 -7.62 -13.10 -2.04
C GLY A 110 -8.78 -13.45 -1.12
N THR A 111 -9.01 -12.68 -0.07
CA THR A 111 -10.08 -12.98 0.89
C THR A 111 -11.43 -12.44 0.43
N GLU A 112 -12.51 -12.93 1.04
CA GLU A 112 -13.88 -12.52 0.72
C GLU A 112 -14.08 -11.02 0.86
N GLU A 113 -13.51 -10.42 1.91
CA GLU A 113 -13.62 -9.00 2.27
C GLU A 113 -12.72 -8.10 1.42
N ALA A 114 -11.74 -8.66 0.71
CA ALA A 114 -10.89 -7.88 -0.18
C ALA A 114 -11.74 -7.32 -1.34
N PRO A 115 -11.51 -6.06 -1.76
CA PRO A 115 -12.33 -5.42 -2.78
C PRO A 115 -12.23 -6.13 -4.13
N GLY A 116 -13.33 -6.10 -4.89
CA GLY A 116 -13.44 -6.72 -6.21
C GLY A 116 -14.06 -8.12 -6.16
N GLU A 117 -14.61 -8.54 -7.30
CA GLU A 117 -15.28 -9.83 -7.44
C GLU A 117 -14.30 -10.95 -7.75
N TYR A 118 -14.66 -12.16 -7.33
CA TYR A 118 -13.98 -13.37 -7.76
C TYR A 118 -14.29 -13.66 -9.23
N TYR A 119 -13.30 -14.21 -9.93
CA TYR A 119 -13.47 -14.76 -11.27
C TYR A 119 -12.66 -16.05 -11.41
N PHE A 120 -12.95 -16.82 -12.45
CA PHE A 120 -12.22 -18.04 -12.75
C PHE A 120 -11.14 -17.78 -13.79
N HIS A 121 -9.94 -18.26 -13.50
CA HIS A 121 -8.81 -18.27 -14.43
C HIS A 121 -8.19 -19.67 -14.44
N ASN A 122 -8.20 -20.34 -15.59
CA ASN A 122 -7.74 -21.73 -15.74
C ASN A 122 -8.36 -22.70 -14.72
N GLY A 123 -9.67 -22.58 -14.47
CA GLY A 123 -10.39 -23.42 -13.52
C GLY A 123 -10.16 -23.07 -12.03
N VAL A 124 -9.32 -22.08 -11.73
CA VAL A 124 -9.03 -21.64 -10.36
C VAL A 124 -9.79 -20.35 -10.05
N ARG A 125 -10.46 -20.28 -8.89
CA ARG A 125 -11.11 -19.07 -8.39
C ARG A 125 -10.06 -18.10 -7.85
N VAL A 126 -10.05 -16.87 -8.38
CA VAL A 126 -9.02 -15.85 -8.10
C VAL A 126 -9.63 -14.46 -7.92
N LYS A 127 -8.87 -13.55 -7.29
CA LYS A 127 -9.12 -12.10 -7.25
C LYS A 127 -7.95 -11.32 -7.85
N THR A 128 -8.23 -10.13 -8.38
CA THR A 128 -7.19 -9.23 -8.88
C THR A 128 -6.37 -8.67 -7.71
N TYR A 129 -5.05 -8.71 -7.83
CA TYR A 129 -4.13 -8.08 -6.88
C TYR A 129 -3.10 -7.24 -7.65
N ARG A 130 -3.02 -5.94 -7.34
CA ARG A 130 -2.18 -4.99 -8.08
C ARG A 130 -1.42 -4.05 -7.17
N GLY A 131 -0.22 -3.67 -7.59
CA GLY A 131 0.55 -2.63 -6.92
C GLY A 131 0.05 -1.24 -7.25
N MET A 132 0.09 -0.36 -6.24
CA MET A 132 -0.33 1.02 -6.43
C MET A 132 0.58 1.79 -7.40
N GLY A 133 1.82 1.32 -7.59
CA GLY A 133 2.76 1.78 -8.63
C GLY A 133 2.63 1.06 -9.97
N SER A 134 1.61 0.23 -10.18
CA SER A 134 1.31 -0.37 -11.49
C SER A 134 0.64 0.63 -12.43
N LEU A 135 0.77 0.42 -13.74
CA LEU A 135 0.09 1.26 -14.73
C LEU A 135 -1.43 1.27 -14.54
N ASP A 136 -2.03 0.12 -14.20
CA ASP A 136 -3.48 0.02 -14.00
C ASP A 136 -3.94 0.83 -12.78
N ALA A 137 -3.20 0.79 -11.68
CA ALA A 137 -3.52 1.56 -10.48
C ALA A 137 -3.28 3.07 -10.69
N MET A 138 -2.25 3.45 -11.44
CA MET A 138 -1.97 4.86 -11.76
C MET A 138 -2.99 5.44 -12.75
N ARG A 139 -3.53 4.61 -13.67
CA ARG A 139 -4.59 5.01 -14.62
C ARG A 139 -5.97 5.09 -13.96
N ALA A 140 -6.26 4.22 -12.99
CA ALA A 140 -7.52 4.24 -12.26
C ALA A 140 -7.74 5.55 -11.49
N GLY A 141 -6.69 6.15 -10.91
CA GLY A 141 -6.75 7.46 -10.25
C GLY A 141 -7.03 8.64 -11.20
N THR A 142 -6.81 8.47 -12.51
CA THR A 142 -7.09 9.50 -13.53
C THR A 142 -8.46 9.39 -14.18
N ARG A 143 -9.18 8.26 -14.00
CA ARG A 143 -10.48 8.05 -14.63
C ARG A 143 -11.55 8.69 -13.75
N ARG A 144 -11.88 9.96 -14.03
CA ARG A 144 -13.14 10.59 -13.60
C ARG A 144 -14.25 9.61 -13.97
N THR A 145 -15.08 9.21 -13.01
CA THR A 145 -16.42 8.75 -13.36
C THR A 145 -17.06 9.91 -14.11
N ALA A 146 -17.22 9.76 -15.42
CA ALA A 146 -18.09 10.65 -16.15
C ALA A 146 -19.48 10.39 -15.58
N SER A 147 -19.95 11.30 -14.73
CA SER A 147 -21.38 11.38 -14.41
C SER A 147 -22.12 11.35 -15.76
N PRO A 148 -23.17 10.53 -15.92
CA PRO A 148 -23.98 10.63 -17.13
C PRO A 148 -24.44 12.09 -17.25
N PRO A 149 -24.41 12.68 -18.45
CA PRO A 149 -24.82 14.07 -18.61
C PRO A 149 -26.23 14.20 -18.05
N ALA A 150 -26.40 15.18 -17.15
CA ALA A 150 -27.70 15.48 -16.56
C ALA A 150 -28.70 15.62 -17.71
N ARG A 151 -29.76 14.80 -17.67
CA ARG A 151 -30.82 14.81 -18.66
C ARG A 151 -31.51 16.17 -18.55
N GLY A 152 -31.09 17.12 -19.40
CA GLY A 152 -31.70 18.44 -19.47
C GLY A 152 -33.20 18.29 -19.67
N LEU A 153 -33.98 18.95 -18.83
CA LEU A 153 -35.42 19.09 -19.01
C LEU A 153 -35.67 19.62 -20.43
N ARG A 154 -36.45 18.87 -21.21
CA ARG A 154 -36.95 19.33 -22.51
C ARG A 154 -37.94 20.47 -22.27
N SER A 155 -37.67 21.63 -22.84
CA SER A 155 -38.70 22.62 -23.15
C SER A 155 -39.48 22.17 -24.40
N PRO A 156 -40.78 22.49 -24.50
CA PRO A 156 -41.64 21.95 -25.56
C PRO A 156 -41.38 22.61 -26.92
N GLU A 157 -41.81 21.86 -27.94
CA GLU A 157 -41.58 22.00 -29.37
C GLU A 157 -42.00 23.35 -29.99
N ALA A 158 -41.28 23.75 -31.05
CA ALA A 158 -41.81 24.51 -32.17
C ALA A 158 -41.23 23.93 -33.49
N SER A 159 -42.11 23.79 -34.47
CA SER A 159 -42.03 23.05 -35.73
C SER A 159 -41.16 23.70 -36.83
N PRO A 160 -40.88 22.98 -37.95
CA PRO A 160 -39.72 23.24 -38.81
C PRO A 160 -40.04 24.07 -40.06
N SER A 161 -39.06 24.81 -40.58
CA SER A 161 -39.00 25.15 -42.00
C SER A 161 -37.56 25.23 -42.55
N THR A 162 -37.29 24.30 -43.45
CA THR A 162 -36.54 24.38 -44.72
C THR A 162 -35.20 25.10 -44.83
N ALA A 163 -34.21 24.34 -45.30
CA ALA A 163 -32.91 24.77 -45.80
C ALA A 163 -32.96 25.27 -47.25
N ALA A 164 -32.16 26.29 -47.56
CA ALA A 164 -31.50 26.51 -48.86
C ALA A 164 -30.31 27.48 -48.63
N SER A 165 -29.07 27.04 -48.90
CA SER A 165 -28.16 27.54 -49.97
C SER A 165 -27.82 29.03 -49.87
N SER A 166 -26.61 29.55 -50.00
CA SER A 166 -25.38 29.13 -50.67
C SER A 166 -24.33 30.25 -50.45
N GLY A 167 -23.05 29.91 -50.62
CA GLY A 167 -22.07 30.81 -51.26
C GLY A 167 -21.28 31.84 -50.42
N GLY A 168 -19.95 31.79 -50.58
CA GLY A 168 -19.20 32.99 -50.96
C GLY A 168 -18.26 33.66 -49.96
N ALA A 169 -17.03 33.13 -49.88
CA ALA A 169 -15.74 33.83 -50.00
C ALA A 169 -15.41 35.13 -49.22
N SER A 170 -14.27 35.04 -48.52
CA SER A 170 -13.08 35.93 -48.61
C SER A 170 -12.74 36.88 -47.45
N ARG A 171 -11.45 36.78 -47.06
CA ARG A 171 -10.53 37.81 -46.51
C ARG A 171 -10.92 38.45 -45.17
N ALA A 172 -10.03 38.95 -44.31
CA ALA A 172 -8.61 38.82 -43.98
C ALA A 172 -8.45 39.66 -42.69
N SER A 173 -7.42 39.36 -41.88
CA SER A 173 -6.78 40.24 -40.88
C SER A 173 -7.63 40.86 -39.75
N ALA A 174 -7.27 40.55 -38.51
CA ALA A 174 -6.69 41.55 -37.60
C ALA A 174 -6.24 40.87 -36.29
N LEU A 175 -5.00 41.17 -35.91
CA LEU A 175 -4.46 40.96 -34.58
C LEU A 175 -5.16 41.88 -33.58
N SER A 176 -5.43 41.39 -32.37
CA SER A 176 -5.44 42.23 -31.18
C SER A 176 -5.06 41.40 -29.94
N GLU A 177 -3.86 41.66 -29.43
CA GLU A 177 -3.50 41.37 -28.04
C GLU A 177 -4.26 42.30 -27.10
N ALA A 178 -4.84 41.77 -26.02
CA ALA A 178 -5.13 42.51 -24.80
C ALA A 178 -5.15 41.55 -23.61
N SER A 179 -4.42 41.93 -22.56
CA SER A 179 -4.05 41.16 -21.38
C SER A 179 -5.10 41.28 -20.23
N PRO A 180 -4.78 40.82 -18.99
CA PRO A 180 -5.52 39.81 -18.25
C PRO A 180 -6.62 40.37 -17.34
N SER A 181 -7.59 39.55 -16.96
CA SER A 181 -8.52 39.91 -15.88
C SER A 181 -8.90 38.73 -14.99
N ALA A 182 -8.69 38.98 -13.70
CA ALA A 182 -9.45 38.53 -12.53
C ALA A 182 -9.52 37.03 -12.20
N LYS A 183 -8.93 36.74 -11.03
CA LYS A 183 -9.08 35.52 -10.23
C LYS A 183 -10.56 35.21 -9.98
N SER A 184 -10.95 33.94 -10.10
CA SER A 184 -12.08 33.40 -9.35
C SER A 184 -11.61 32.18 -8.56
N GLU A 185 -11.71 32.27 -7.24
CA GLU A 185 -11.57 31.18 -6.28
C GLU A 185 -12.41 29.97 -6.69
N ALA A 186 -11.75 28.85 -6.95
CA ALA A 186 -12.38 27.55 -7.09
C ALA A 186 -12.04 26.69 -5.88
N SER A 187 -13.04 26.54 -5.01
CA SER A 187 -13.30 25.41 -4.11
C SER A 187 -12.27 24.27 -4.17
N ARG A 188 -11.51 24.10 -3.08
CA ARG A 188 -10.65 22.92 -2.86
C ARG A 188 -11.52 21.69 -2.62
N THR A 189 -12.00 21.10 -3.70
CA THR A 189 -12.62 19.78 -3.70
C THR A 189 -11.51 18.74 -3.66
N SER A 190 -11.52 17.88 -2.65
CA SER A 190 -10.48 16.89 -2.34
C SER A 190 -10.24 15.93 -3.51
N THR A 191 -9.11 16.11 -4.19
CA THR A 191 -8.60 15.19 -5.21
C THR A 191 -8.16 13.88 -4.57
N SER A 192 -8.89 12.79 -4.84
CA SER A 192 -8.52 11.42 -4.45
C SER A 192 -7.42 10.84 -5.37
N THR A 193 -6.28 11.52 -5.47
CA THR A 193 -5.14 11.19 -6.36
C THR A 193 -4.07 10.31 -5.68
N GLY A 194 -4.49 9.43 -4.75
CA GLY A 194 -3.57 8.83 -3.78
C GLY A 194 -2.43 7.97 -4.33
N SER A 195 -2.58 7.30 -5.47
CA SER A 195 -1.53 6.44 -6.03
C SER A 195 -0.57 7.19 -6.96
N ALA A 196 -1.09 7.99 -7.89
CA ALA A 196 -0.27 8.72 -8.83
C ALA A 196 0.66 9.73 -8.12
N ALA A 197 0.17 10.45 -7.10
CA ALA A 197 0.99 11.33 -6.27
C ALA A 197 2.15 10.58 -5.59
N ARG A 198 1.85 9.42 -4.97
CA ARG A 198 2.83 8.63 -4.20
C ARG A 198 3.97 8.07 -5.05
N TYR A 199 3.72 7.85 -6.34
CA TYR A 199 4.71 7.37 -7.30
C TYR A 199 5.16 8.44 -8.30
N PHE A 200 4.91 9.73 -8.00
CA PHE A 200 5.33 10.88 -8.80
C PHE A 200 4.88 10.84 -10.28
N ALA A 201 3.75 10.20 -10.55
CA ALA A 201 3.26 9.92 -11.90
C ALA A 201 2.19 10.91 -12.42
N GLU A 202 1.83 11.93 -11.62
CA GLU A 202 0.73 12.86 -11.96
C GLU A 202 1.05 13.74 -13.17
N ASN A 203 2.29 14.25 -13.28
CA ASN A 203 2.70 15.22 -14.30
C ASN A 203 3.82 14.71 -15.22
N GLN A 204 4.01 13.39 -15.31
CA GLN A 204 5.03 12.80 -16.19
C GLN A 204 4.40 12.35 -17.52
N THR A 205 5.05 12.71 -18.63
CA THR A 205 4.71 12.24 -19.98
C THR A 205 4.96 10.73 -20.13
N ILE A 206 6.05 10.23 -19.53
CA ILE A 206 6.38 8.81 -19.47
C ILE A 206 6.20 8.34 -18.03
N ARG A 207 5.29 7.38 -17.82
CA ARG A 207 5.05 6.78 -16.50
C ARG A 207 5.84 5.47 -16.38
N VAL A 208 6.72 5.41 -15.38
CA VAL A 208 7.51 4.21 -15.08
C VAL A 208 6.80 3.39 -14.01
N ALA A 209 6.42 2.15 -14.32
CA ALA A 209 5.75 1.28 -13.37
C ALA A 209 6.73 0.73 -12.31
N GLN A 210 6.35 0.87 -11.04
CA GLN A 210 7.07 0.32 -9.88
C GLN A 210 6.32 -0.83 -9.20
N GLY A 211 5.30 -1.36 -9.88
CA GLY A 211 4.61 -2.57 -9.47
C GLY A 211 3.86 -3.19 -10.63
N VAL A 212 3.38 -4.41 -10.40
CA VAL A 212 2.64 -5.21 -11.38
C VAL A 212 1.18 -5.39 -10.98
N SER A 213 0.36 -5.77 -11.95
CA SER A 213 -1.00 -6.28 -11.75
C SER A 213 -1.00 -7.78 -12.01
N GLY A 214 -1.69 -8.55 -11.17
CA GLY A 214 -1.86 -9.98 -11.33
C GLY A 214 -3.10 -10.47 -10.61
N CYS A 215 -3.16 -11.77 -10.33
CA CYS A 215 -4.23 -12.38 -9.56
C CYS A 215 -3.69 -13.27 -8.44
N VAL A 216 -4.50 -13.44 -7.40
CA VAL A 216 -4.22 -14.33 -6.27
C VAL A 216 -5.38 -15.30 -6.12
N VAL A 217 -5.06 -16.54 -5.75
CA VAL A 217 -6.06 -17.55 -5.45
C VAL A 217 -6.94 -17.13 -4.27
N ASP A 218 -8.17 -17.64 -4.27
CA ASP A 218 -9.09 -17.50 -3.15
C ASP A 218 -8.49 -18.04 -1.85
N LYS A 219 -8.69 -17.29 -0.76
CA LYS A 219 -8.17 -17.58 0.58
C LYS A 219 -9.28 -17.69 1.63
N GLY A 220 -10.55 -17.64 1.21
CA GLY A 220 -11.70 -17.61 2.11
C GLY A 220 -11.79 -16.30 2.91
N THR A 221 -12.53 -16.31 4.00
CA THR A 221 -12.77 -15.13 4.84
C THR A 221 -11.57 -14.78 5.74
N VAL A 222 -11.34 -13.47 5.99
CA VAL A 222 -10.41 -13.01 7.04
C VAL A 222 -10.78 -13.56 8.43
N MET A 223 -12.05 -13.88 8.66
CA MET A 223 -12.54 -14.43 9.92
C MET A 223 -11.95 -15.81 10.25
N GLN A 224 -11.43 -16.54 9.25
CA GLN A 224 -10.69 -17.79 9.45
C GLN A 224 -9.18 -17.56 9.34
N LEU A 225 -8.75 -16.78 8.34
CA LEU A 225 -7.34 -16.55 8.07
C LEU A 225 -6.62 -15.82 9.21
N ILE A 226 -7.25 -14.80 9.81
CA ILE A 226 -6.62 -14.02 10.89
C ILE A 226 -6.45 -14.85 12.17
N PRO A 227 -7.46 -15.58 12.68
CA PRO A 227 -7.26 -16.50 13.80
C PRO A 227 -6.18 -17.53 13.56
N TYR A 228 -6.10 -18.10 12.35
CA TYR A 228 -5.01 -19.00 11.98
C TYR A 228 -3.62 -18.35 12.13
N VAL A 229 -3.44 -17.15 11.59
CA VAL A 229 -2.17 -16.41 11.70
C VAL A 229 -1.86 -16.09 13.16
N ILE A 230 -2.84 -15.64 13.94
CA ILE A 230 -2.68 -15.36 15.38
C ILE A 230 -2.25 -16.63 16.12
N GLN A 231 -2.88 -17.77 15.86
CA GLN A 231 -2.53 -19.02 16.51
C GLN A 231 -1.11 -19.47 16.15
N GLY A 232 -0.72 -19.34 14.88
CA GLY A 232 0.65 -19.61 14.45
C GLY A 232 1.69 -18.72 15.14
N VAL A 233 1.38 -17.43 15.34
CA VAL A 233 2.26 -16.52 16.09
C VAL A 233 2.29 -16.90 17.57
N LYS A 234 1.17 -17.27 18.19
CA LYS A 234 1.13 -17.73 19.59
C LYS A 234 2.01 -18.97 19.80
N HIS A 235 1.93 -19.95 18.91
CA HIS A 235 2.82 -21.12 18.96
C HIS A 235 4.29 -20.69 18.82
N GLY A 236 4.62 -19.84 17.85
CA GLY A 236 5.97 -19.32 17.70
C GLY A 236 6.50 -18.57 18.93
N MET A 237 5.64 -17.78 19.60
CA MET A 237 5.97 -17.11 20.86
C MET A 237 6.21 -18.10 22.00
N GLN A 238 5.38 -19.15 22.10
CA GLN A 238 5.55 -20.22 23.08
C GLN A 238 6.87 -20.96 22.88
N ASP A 239 7.20 -21.33 21.63
CA ASP A 239 8.42 -22.07 21.30
C ASP A 239 9.69 -21.24 21.54
N ILE A 240 9.62 -19.92 21.32
CA ILE A 240 10.71 -18.98 21.66
C ILE A 240 10.83 -18.79 23.18
N GLY A 241 9.76 -19.00 23.94
CA GLY A 241 9.71 -18.74 25.38
C GLY A 241 9.36 -17.29 25.73
N ALA A 242 8.67 -16.56 24.86
CA ALA A 242 8.23 -15.18 25.10
C ALA A 242 6.72 -15.12 25.40
N ARG A 243 6.33 -14.58 26.55
CA ARG A 243 4.91 -14.51 26.97
C ARG A 243 4.14 -13.36 26.33
N THR A 244 4.84 -12.27 26.02
CA THR A 244 4.25 -11.06 25.43
C THR A 244 5.18 -10.49 24.37
N LEU A 245 4.66 -9.62 23.51
CA LEU A 245 5.49 -8.95 22.52
C LEU A 245 6.56 -8.05 23.16
N ARG A 246 6.25 -7.44 24.32
CA ARG A 246 7.22 -6.63 25.08
C ARG A 246 8.36 -7.50 25.62
N ASP A 247 8.02 -8.68 26.15
CA ASP A 247 8.98 -9.68 26.61
C ASP A 247 9.90 -10.14 25.45
N LEU A 248 9.33 -10.45 24.29
CA LEU A 248 10.10 -10.78 23.08
C LEU A 248 11.09 -9.67 22.69
N HIS A 249 10.66 -8.40 22.75
CA HIS A 249 11.54 -7.26 22.45
C HIS A 249 12.61 -7.04 23.52
N ALA A 250 12.28 -7.29 24.80
CA ALA A 250 13.25 -7.25 25.89
C ALA A 250 14.32 -8.33 25.71
N GLN A 251 13.93 -9.56 25.38
CA GLN A 251 14.86 -10.66 25.08
C GLN A 251 15.76 -10.34 23.87
N LEU A 252 15.22 -9.70 22.83
CA LEU A 252 16.01 -9.21 21.68
C LEU A 252 17.09 -8.20 22.11
N VAL A 253 16.71 -7.22 22.93
CA VAL A 253 17.62 -6.14 23.36
C VAL A 253 18.64 -6.64 24.39
N GLY A 254 18.20 -7.53 25.31
CA GLY A 254 19.06 -8.17 26.30
C GLY A 254 20.03 -9.21 25.72
N GLY A 255 19.86 -9.60 24.46
CA GLY A 255 20.70 -10.58 23.79
C GLY A 255 20.40 -12.04 24.15
N GLU A 256 19.33 -12.27 24.92
CA GLU A 256 18.81 -13.58 25.27
C GLU A 256 18.20 -14.28 24.04
N LEU A 257 17.48 -13.53 23.20
CA LEU A 257 16.96 -14.03 21.95
C LEU A 257 18.09 -14.26 20.94
N ARG A 258 18.25 -15.50 20.49
CA ARG A 258 19.30 -15.91 19.54
C ARG A 258 18.71 -16.16 18.15
N PHE A 259 19.51 -15.87 17.13
CA PHE A 259 19.16 -16.11 15.73
C PHE A 259 20.29 -16.87 15.05
N ASP A 260 19.93 -17.68 14.06
CA ASP A 260 20.88 -18.38 13.19
C ASP A 260 20.57 -18.11 11.71
N VAL A 261 21.61 -17.98 10.90
CA VAL A 261 21.52 -17.72 9.47
C VAL A 261 21.41 -19.05 8.74
N ARG A 262 20.32 -19.25 8.00
CA ARG A 262 20.10 -20.46 7.22
C ARG A 262 20.61 -20.28 5.79
N SER A 263 21.53 -21.15 5.37
CA SER A 263 21.94 -21.31 3.97
C SER A 263 20.74 -21.71 3.10
N GLY A 264 20.87 -21.58 1.77
CA GLY A 264 19.81 -22.01 0.86
C GLY A 264 19.49 -23.51 0.97
N ALA A 265 20.47 -24.35 1.31
CA ALA A 265 20.24 -25.77 1.57
C ALA A 265 19.44 -25.99 2.85
N ALA A 266 19.81 -25.34 3.95
CA ALA A 266 19.08 -25.41 5.21
C ALA A 266 17.66 -24.85 5.09
N GLN A 267 17.42 -23.91 4.17
CA GLN A 267 16.06 -23.43 3.86
C GLN A 267 15.21 -24.50 3.19
N ARG A 268 15.76 -25.21 2.19
CA ARG A 268 15.08 -26.33 1.52
C ARG A 268 14.78 -27.48 2.49
N GLU A 269 15.73 -27.81 3.36
CA GLU A 269 15.57 -28.84 4.41
C GLU A 269 14.45 -28.49 5.40
N GLY A 270 14.25 -27.21 5.74
CA GLY A 270 13.17 -26.84 6.65
C GLY A 270 11.83 -26.56 5.97
N ASP A 271 11.68 -26.79 4.67
CA ASP A 271 10.39 -26.82 3.99
C ASP A 271 9.99 -28.29 3.71
N VAL A 272 8.84 -28.54 3.08
CA VAL A 272 8.45 -29.90 2.71
C VAL A 272 9.37 -30.44 1.60
N HIS A 273 10.07 -31.54 1.86
CA HIS A 273 10.95 -32.21 0.89
C HIS A 273 10.82 -33.74 0.95
N ASP A 274 11.37 -34.44 -0.04
CA ASP A 274 11.41 -35.91 -0.17
C ASP A 274 10.06 -36.65 -0.15
N LEU A 275 9.01 -36.02 -0.69
CA LEU A 275 7.69 -36.62 -0.92
C LEU A 275 7.37 -36.68 -2.42
N HIS A 276 6.75 -37.78 -2.88
CA HIS A 276 6.25 -37.88 -4.25
C HIS A 276 5.11 -36.88 -4.53
N SER A 277 4.24 -36.66 -3.55
CA SER A 277 3.12 -35.69 -3.61
C SER A 277 2.65 -35.33 -2.20
N PHE A 278 2.21 -34.09 -1.98
CA PHE A 278 1.64 -33.64 -0.71
C PHE A 278 0.57 -32.57 -0.91
N GLU A 279 -0.34 -32.46 0.05
CA GLU A 279 -1.35 -31.39 0.10
C GLU A 279 -1.03 -30.45 1.27
N ARG A 280 -0.94 -29.16 0.99
CA ARG A 280 -0.68 -28.14 2.02
C ARG A 280 -1.98 -27.47 2.46
N LYS A 281 -2.72 -28.13 3.36
CA LYS A 281 -3.84 -27.51 4.08
C LYS A 281 -3.31 -26.71 5.26
N LEU A 282 -3.59 -25.40 5.29
CA LEU A 282 -3.05 -24.50 6.30
C LEU A 282 -3.87 -24.48 7.59
N TYR A 283 -5.18 -24.64 7.49
CA TYR A 283 -6.11 -24.66 8.62
C TYR A 283 -7.37 -25.44 8.24
N ALA A 284 -8.10 -25.91 9.26
CA ALA A 284 -9.37 -26.60 9.16
C ALA A 284 -10.47 -25.76 9.84
#